data_AF-A0A1I7Z5D0-F1
#
_entry.id   AF-A0A1I7Z5D0-F1
#
_cell.length_a   1.000
_cell.length_b   1.000
_cell.length_c   1.000
_cell.angle_alpha   90.00
_cell.angle_beta   90.00
_cell.angle_gamma   90.00
#
_symmetry.space_group_name_H-M   'P 1'
#
loop_
_entity.id
_entity.type
_entity.pdbx_description
1 polymer ?
#
loop_
_entity_poly.entity_id
_entity_poly.type
_entity_poly.pdbx_seq_one_letter_code
_entity_poly.pdbx_strand_id
1 'polypeptide(L)'
;MVIDKKNPCWWPRLTSAKRKCAWVKVDSSKWKNPHDEDVDDVSRLFMSKRNEKPAKRPKIGADEEERFADFVYDYLRQKKPELLKTMFGEAGRQVGQIQDNPLSSTPWNDDLRKKYGHFRRVTLAKLGGGKNPMWTCTFDDCTHSPKGRDMNVQLHTATHFSQINCPCSVLGCEDVLSAPSPFRTHLINRHKLPVEDMNSAENAKYKKVVKDFFIMADAVVYECFPPEAFIGFDNKERAKKVNPVCSECGEAIDDQEVRRTHVADHLDLEYKCVFEGCDYKSSPANFATHFYCIHNTTVRMLSEDQDKKYDDIKREYSCARVKVDSSKWKNLDDEDVDDIVSIDLSGAGGFDLREDELDSDTDEMRNLPPGMP
;
A
#
# COMPACT_ATOMS: atom_id res chain seq x y z
N MET A 1 52.55 7.77 -49.09
CA MET A 1 51.67 6.81 -48.39
C MET A 1 51.82 7.06 -46.90
N VAL A 2 50.71 7.44 -46.24
CA VAL A 2 50.41 7.43 -44.79
C VAL A 2 51.33 8.18 -43.81
N ILE A 3 50.78 9.23 -43.19
CA ILE A 3 50.71 9.39 -41.72
C ILE A 3 49.29 9.88 -41.40
N ASP A 4 48.56 9.13 -40.57
CA ASP A 4 47.15 9.40 -40.16
C ASP A 4 47.07 9.68 -38.64
N LYS A 5 46.21 10.63 -38.28
CA LYS A 5 46.12 11.40 -37.02
C LYS A 5 45.42 10.65 -35.87
N LYS A 6 45.79 9.42 -35.58
CA LYS A 6 45.25 8.68 -34.42
C LYS A 6 46.13 8.86 -33.20
N ASN A 7 45.76 9.81 -32.31
CA ASN A 7 45.87 9.72 -30.84
C ASN A 7 45.54 11.07 -30.15
N PRO A 8 44.29 11.33 -29.73
CA PRO A 8 44.00 12.26 -28.66
C PRO A 8 43.89 11.48 -27.35
N CYS A 9 44.98 11.43 -26.59
CA CYS A 9 44.96 10.90 -25.23
C CYS A 9 44.36 11.97 -24.29
N TRP A 10 43.69 11.48 -23.24
CA TRP A 10 43.55 12.02 -21.88
C TRP A 10 42.76 13.33 -21.59
N TRP A 11 41.77 13.19 -20.70
CA TRP A 11 40.80 14.16 -20.17
C TRP A 11 41.40 15.37 -19.43
N PRO A 12 40.72 16.54 -19.37
CA PRO A 12 41.05 17.58 -18.42
C PRO A 12 40.30 17.42 -17.08
N ARG A 13 41.08 17.48 -15.99
CA ARG A 13 40.67 17.79 -14.61
C ARG A 13 39.83 19.07 -14.58
N LEU A 14 38.62 19.02 -14.04
CA LEU A 14 37.91 20.19 -13.52
C LEU A 14 38.27 20.38 -12.05
N THR A 15 39.31 21.17 -11.79
CA THR A 15 39.53 21.81 -10.49
C THR A 15 38.93 23.21 -10.49
N SER A 16 37.99 23.43 -9.58
CA SER A 16 37.75 24.67 -8.81
C SER A 16 37.77 26.02 -9.54
N ALA A 17 36.59 26.61 -9.71
CA ALA A 17 36.45 28.07 -9.68
C ALA A 17 35.15 28.46 -8.95
N LYS A 18 35.36 29.20 -7.85
CA LYS A 18 34.35 29.80 -6.98
C LYS A 18 33.44 30.74 -7.78
N ARG A 19 32.12 30.53 -7.73
CA ARG A 19 31.14 31.61 -7.87
C ARG A 19 30.11 31.50 -6.76
N LYS A 20 30.02 32.57 -5.96
CA LYS A 20 29.04 32.78 -4.90
C LYS A 20 27.69 33.06 -5.57
N CYS A 21 26.67 32.25 -5.30
CA CYS A 21 25.28 32.59 -5.61
C CYS A 21 24.58 33.12 -4.36
N ALA A 22 23.81 34.19 -4.54
CA ALA A 22 23.10 34.91 -3.51
C ALA A 22 21.98 34.05 -2.89
N TRP A 23 21.88 34.12 -1.57
CA TRP A 23 20.82 33.48 -0.80
C TRP A 23 19.50 34.23 -1.02
N VAL A 24 18.50 33.52 -1.54
CA VAL A 24 17.09 33.89 -1.35
C VAL A 24 16.71 33.45 0.05
N LYS A 25 16.45 34.40 0.95
CA LYS A 25 15.81 34.13 2.24
C LYS A 25 14.33 33.87 1.98
N VAL A 26 13.91 32.62 2.14
CA VAL A 26 12.49 32.27 2.28
C VAL A 26 12.17 32.25 3.77
N ASP A 27 11.30 33.17 4.19
CA ASP A 27 10.76 33.20 5.54
C ASP A 27 9.78 32.04 5.72
N SER A 28 10.13 31.12 6.63
CA SER A 28 9.39 29.87 6.88
C SER A 28 8.39 30.00 8.04
N SER A 29 8.20 31.20 8.61
CA SER A 29 7.41 31.40 9.82
C SER A 29 5.90 31.54 9.60
N LYS A 30 5.37 31.13 8.44
CA LYS A 30 3.97 31.32 8.10
C LYS A 30 3.42 30.10 7.33
N TRP A 31 2.55 29.34 8.02
CA TRP A 31 1.55 28.35 7.55
C TRP A 31 1.98 26.88 7.40
N LYS A 32 1.65 26.04 8.41
CA LYS A 32 0.53 25.06 8.35
C LYS A 32 0.25 24.38 9.71
N ASN A 33 -1.03 24.03 9.90
CA ASN A 33 -1.73 23.58 11.10
C ASN A 33 -1.25 22.24 11.69
N PRO A 34 -1.46 21.99 13.01
CA PRO A 34 -0.92 20.83 13.72
C PRO A 34 -1.78 19.54 13.76
N HIS A 35 -2.84 19.37 12.94
CA HIS A 35 -3.81 18.29 13.24
C HIS A 35 -4.31 17.39 12.08
N ASP A 36 -3.63 17.29 10.95
CA ASP A 36 -3.95 16.30 9.90
C ASP A 36 -2.77 15.37 9.59
N GLU A 37 -2.38 14.55 10.57
CA GLU A 37 -1.46 13.43 10.36
C GLU A 37 -1.92 12.17 11.10
N ASP A 38 -2.87 11.44 10.53
CA ASP A 38 -3.16 10.07 10.92
C ASP A 38 -3.40 9.24 9.64
N VAL A 39 -2.33 8.66 9.08
CA VAL A 39 -2.16 7.22 8.75
C VAL A 39 -0.68 7.00 8.31
N ASP A 40 0.31 7.30 9.15
CA ASP A 40 1.71 6.90 8.85
C ASP A 40 2.59 6.78 10.12
N ASP A 41 1.99 6.51 11.27
CA ASP A 41 2.71 6.59 12.55
C ASP A 41 3.63 5.39 12.83
N VAL A 42 3.37 4.23 12.19
CA VAL A 42 4.32 3.11 12.20
C VAL A 42 5.58 3.47 11.39
N SER A 43 5.42 4.16 10.25
CA SER A 43 6.54 4.70 9.47
C SER A 43 7.33 5.75 10.28
N ARG A 44 6.64 6.59 11.06
CA ARG A 44 7.29 7.55 11.99
C ARG A 44 7.99 6.87 13.16
N LEU A 45 7.45 5.79 13.72
CA LEU A 45 8.09 5.03 14.80
C LEU A 45 9.50 4.54 14.41
N PHE A 46 9.70 4.17 13.13
CA PHE A 46 11.01 3.81 12.59
C PHE A 46 11.89 5.00 12.17
N MET A 47 11.31 6.19 12.03
CA MET A 47 12.02 7.41 11.61
C MET A 47 12.32 8.42 12.74
N SER A 48 11.78 8.20 13.96
CA SER A 48 11.87 9.16 15.07
C SER A 48 13.17 9.11 15.88
N LYS A 49 14.13 8.22 15.55
CA LYS A 49 15.51 8.28 16.07
C LYS A 49 16.42 9.06 15.11
N ARG A 50 16.36 10.39 15.13
CA ARG A 50 17.36 11.24 14.43
C ARG A 50 18.60 11.57 15.27
N ASN A 51 18.59 11.33 16.60
CA ASN A 51 19.70 11.70 17.49
C ASN A 51 20.60 10.55 17.95
N GLU A 52 20.15 9.30 17.85
CA GLU A 52 21.05 8.14 17.95
C GLU A 52 21.50 7.81 16.53
N LYS A 53 22.80 7.90 16.24
CA LYS A 53 23.33 7.40 14.97
C LYS A 53 22.98 5.90 14.91
N PRO A 54 22.04 5.46 14.05
CA PRO A 54 21.79 4.04 13.90
C PRO A 54 23.12 3.38 13.55
N ALA A 55 23.37 2.16 14.06
CA ALA A 55 24.45 1.33 13.56
C ALA A 55 24.41 1.44 12.03
N LYS A 56 25.49 1.96 11.43
CA LYS A 56 25.49 2.29 10.01
C LYS A 56 25.06 1.02 9.29
N ARG A 57 23.89 1.07 8.63
CA ARG A 57 23.48 0.01 7.72
C ARG A 57 24.68 -0.24 6.81
N PRO A 58 25.06 -1.51 6.53
CA PRO A 58 26.11 -1.80 5.59
C PRO A 58 25.86 -0.97 4.34
N LYS A 59 26.76 -0.03 4.07
CA LYS A 59 26.67 0.77 2.85
C LYS A 59 27.14 -0.15 1.75
N ILE A 60 26.19 -0.70 1.01
CA ILE A 60 26.49 -1.27 -0.30
C ILE A 60 27.10 -0.12 -1.10
N GLY A 61 28.28 -0.33 -1.68
CA GLY A 61 28.89 0.68 -2.54
C GLY A 61 27.97 0.99 -3.72
N ALA A 62 27.99 2.22 -4.26
CA ALA A 62 27.18 2.55 -5.44
C ALA A 62 27.43 1.56 -6.60
N ASP A 63 28.69 1.16 -6.78
CA ASP A 63 29.11 0.17 -7.78
C ASP A 63 28.57 -1.24 -7.49
N GLU A 64 28.40 -1.61 -6.22
CA GLU A 64 27.82 -2.91 -5.83
C GLU A 64 26.30 -2.91 -5.98
N GLU A 65 25.65 -1.78 -5.72
CA GLU A 65 24.22 -1.58 -5.96
C GLU A 65 23.91 -1.67 -7.46
N GLU A 66 24.73 -1.03 -8.30
CA GLU A 66 24.63 -1.10 -9.76
C GLU A 66 24.83 -2.52 -10.27
N ARG A 67 25.90 -3.22 -9.83
CA ARG A 67 26.11 -4.64 -10.18
C ARG A 67 24.95 -5.54 -9.74
N PHE A 68 24.38 -5.30 -8.57
CA PHE A 68 23.24 -6.08 -8.10
C PHE A 68 21.98 -5.80 -8.91
N ALA A 69 21.75 -4.54 -9.28
CA ALA A 69 20.67 -4.18 -10.19
C ALA A 69 20.84 -4.86 -11.57
N ASP A 70 22.07 -4.92 -12.10
CA ASP A 70 22.38 -5.65 -13.33
C ASP A 70 22.08 -7.16 -13.18
N PHE A 71 22.44 -7.78 -12.05
CA PHE A 71 22.09 -9.19 -11.81
C PHE A 71 20.58 -9.43 -11.77
N VAL A 72 19.82 -8.60 -11.04
CA VAL A 72 18.35 -8.69 -10.98
C VAL A 72 17.75 -8.46 -12.36
N TYR A 73 18.28 -7.50 -13.12
CA TYR A 73 17.87 -7.23 -14.49
C TYR A 73 18.10 -8.44 -15.40
N ASP A 74 19.30 -9.03 -15.37
CA ASP A 74 19.63 -10.21 -16.18
C ASP A 74 18.79 -11.43 -15.79
N TYR A 75 18.50 -11.59 -14.50
CA TYR A 75 17.57 -12.63 -14.03
C TYR A 75 16.16 -12.41 -14.60
N LEU A 76 15.62 -11.19 -14.46
CA LEU A 76 14.30 -10.85 -15.02
C LEU A 76 14.30 -10.98 -16.54
N ARG A 77 15.41 -10.70 -17.22
CA ARG A 77 15.55 -10.85 -18.68
C ARG A 77 15.47 -12.30 -19.11
N GLN A 78 16.11 -13.19 -18.37
CA GLN A 78 16.10 -14.62 -18.67
C GLN A 78 14.75 -15.27 -18.33
N LYS A 79 14.16 -14.92 -17.19
CA LYS A 79 12.96 -15.60 -16.66
C LYS A 79 11.64 -14.94 -17.05
N LYS A 80 11.64 -13.62 -17.26
CA LYS A 80 10.44 -12.82 -17.56
C LYS A 80 10.73 -11.72 -18.62
N PRO A 81 11.15 -12.10 -19.84
CA PRO A 81 11.55 -11.12 -20.86
C PRO A 81 10.43 -10.14 -21.25
N GLU A 82 9.18 -10.59 -21.29
CA GLU A 82 8.01 -9.74 -21.59
C GLU A 82 7.78 -8.65 -20.54
N LEU A 83 8.16 -8.93 -19.28
CA LEU A 83 8.06 -7.98 -18.19
C LEU A 83 9.03 -6.82 -18.37
N LEU A 84 10.27 -7.12 -18.77
CA LEU A 84 11.27 -6.09 -19.06
C LEU A 84 10.89 -5.23 -20.26
N LYS A 85 10.35 -5.84 -21.33
CA LYS A 85 9.81 -5.07 -22.47
C LYS A 85 8.75 -4.07 -22.02
N THR A 86 7.85 -4.49 -21.13
CA THR A 86 6.77 -3.65 -20.60
C THR A 86 7.28 -2.54 -19.67
N MET A 87 8.27 -2.85 -18.82
CA MET A 87 8.77 -1.90 -17.82
C MET A 87 9.75 -0.88 -18.39
N PHE A 88 10.60 -1.29 -19.32
CA PHE A 88 11.74 -0.47 -19.79
C PHE A 88 11.62 -0.05 -21.26
N GLY A 89 10.63 -0.56 -22.01
CA GLY A 89 10.43 -0.22 -23.42
C GLY A 89 11.62 -0.60 -24.32
N GLU A 90 12.55 -1.41 -23.84
CA GLU A 90 13.83 -1.65 -24.51
C GLU A 90 13.79 -2.94 -25.34
N ALA A 91 13.91 -2.76 -26.66
CA ALA A 91 14.40 -3.78 -27.58
C ALA A 91 15.96 -3.83 -27.63
N GLY A 92 16.67 -3.12 -26.74
CA GLY A 92 18.01 -2.59 -27.10
C GLY A 92 19.18 -2.69 -26.12
N ARG A 93 19.04 -3.15 -24.87
CA ARG A 93 20.22 -3.31 -24.00
C ARG A 93 21.03 -4.56 -24.38
N GLN A 94 22.17 -4.35 -25.03
CA GLN A 94 23.21 -5.38 -25.18
C GLN A 94 24.00 -5.50 -23.86
N VAL A 95 23.43 -6.17 -22.87
CA VAL A 95 24.22 -6.63 -21.71
C VAL A 95 24.96 -7.89 -22.14
N GLY A 96 26.28 -7.91 -21.94
CA GLY A 96 27.12 -9.08 -22.22
C GLY A 96 26.62 -10.29 -21.45
N GLN A 97 26.69 -11.49 -22.04
CA GLN A 97 26.27 -12.72 -21.38
C GLN A 97 27.04 -12.91 -20.07
N ILE A 98 26.39 -12.69 -18.93
CA ILE A 98 26.91 -13.11 -17.63
C ILE A 98 26.63 -14.61 -17.51
N GLN A 99 27.67 -15.43 -17.71
CA GLN A 99 27.54 -16.89 -17.71
C GLN A 99 27.23 -17.50 -16.33
N ASP A 100 27.37 -16.72 -15.25
CA ASP A 100 27.09 -17.16 -13.89
C ASP A 100 26.17 -16.14 -13.18
N ASN A 101 24.85 -16.28 -13.35
CA ASN A 101 23.90 -15.46 -12.60
C ASN A 101 23.66 -16.09 -11.21
N PRO A 102 24.15 -15.49 -10.12
CA PRO A 102 23.98 -16.05 -8.77
C PRO A 102 22.51 -16.08 -8.30
N LEU A 103 21.60 -15.41 -9.00
CA LEU A 103 20.15 -15.50 -8.71
C LEU A 103 19.53 -16.81 -9.21
N SER A 104 20.25 -17.55 -10.07
CA SER A 104 19.80 -18.84 -10.59
C SER A 104 20.16 -20.03 -9.70
N SER A 105 21.04 -19.86 -8.71
CA SER A 105 21.35 -20.90 -7.71
C SER A 105 20.33 -20.87 -6.57
N THR A 106 19.37 -21.79 -6.61
CA THR A 106 18.51 -22.09 -5.45
C THR A 106 19.19 -23.14 -4.55
N PRO A 107 19.22 -22.96 -3.22
CA PRO A 107 18.65 -21.86 -2.44
C PRO A 107 19.55 -20.62 -2.39
N TRP A 108 18.93 -19.43 -2.32
CA TRP A 108 19.64 -18.16 -2.17
C TRP A 108 20.31 -18.04 -0.80
N ASN A 109 21.57 -17.59 -0.80
CA ASN A 109 22.29 -17.28 0.44
C ASN A 109 21.79 -15.97 1.08
N ASP A 110 22.11 -15.77 2.37
CA ASP A 110 21.68 -14.62 3.15
C ASP A 110 22.13 -13.26 2.59
N ASP A 111 23.29 -13.22 1.92
CA ASP A 111 23.82 -11.99 1.31
C ASP A 111 22.96 -11.54 0.13
N LEU A 112 22.60 -12.48 -0.76
CA LEU A 112 21.70 -12.23 -1.89
C LEU A 112 20.31 -11.82 -1.42
N ARG A 113 19.77 -12.50 -0.39
CA ARG A 113 18.50 -12.09 0.23
C ARG A 113 18.59 -10.66 0.73
N LYS A 114 19.61 -10.31 1.52
CA LYS A 114 19.81 -8.93 2.02
C LYS A 114 19.89 -7.90 0.90
N LYS A 115 20.62 -8.19 -0.19
CA LYS A 115 20.74 -7.31 -1.36
C LYS A 115 19.40 -7.14 -2.09
N TYR A 116 18.64 -8.23 -2.28
CA TYR A 116 17.30 -8.16 -2.88
C TYR A 116 16.33 -7.37 -2.01
N GLY A 117 16.31 -7.60 -0.70
CA GLY A 117 15.51 -6.80 0.22
C GLY A 117 15.89 -5.32 0.21
N HIS A 118 17.19 -5.00 0.06
CA HIS A 118 17.63 -3.63 -0.12
C HIS A 118 17.11 -3.01 -1.43
N PHE A 119 17.29 -3.70 -2.55
CA PHE A 119 16.77 -3.29 -3.86
C PHE A 119 15.25 -3.08 -3.83
N ARG A 120 14.50 -4.00 -3.22
CA ARG A 120 13.05 -3.87 -3.04
C ARG A 120 12.67 -2.62 -2.27
N ARG A 121 13.36 -2.34 -1.16
CA ARG A 121 13.09 -1.17 -0.31
C ARG A 121 13.47 0.17 -0.94
N VAL A 122 14.61 0.23 -1.60
CA VAL A 122 15.20 1.51 -2.03
C VAL A 122 14.84 1.82 -3.48
N THR A 123 15.03 0.85 -4.37
CA THR A 123 14.90 1.07 -5.81
C THR A 123 13.44 1.04 -6.23
N LEU A 124 12.68 0.01 -5.82
CA LEU A 124 11.28 -0.11 -6.25
C LEU A 124 10.37 0.94 -5.60
N ALA A 125 10.67 1.39 -4.39
CA ALA A 125 9.98 2.51 -3.76
C ALA A 125 10.13 3.81 -4.57
N LYS A 126 11.33 4.08 -5.12
CA LYS A 126 11.58 5.27 -5.96
C LYS A 126 10.86 5.22 -7.31
N LEU A 127 10.59 4.02 -7.83
CA LEU A 127 9.98 3.81 -9.14
C LEU A 127 8.44 3.87 -9.15
N GLY A 128 7.81 4.34 -8.06
CA GLY A 128 6.35 4.49 -7.99
C GLY A 128 5.62 3.32 -7.33
N GLY A 129 6.34 2.43 -6.66
CA GLY A 129 5.78 1.29 -5.93
C GLY A 129 4.75 1.62 -4.85
N GLY A 130 4.57 2.89 -4.50
CA GLY A 130 3.61 3.33 -3.49
C GLY A 130 2.14 3.10 -3.84
N LYS A 131 1.78 2.99 -5.12
CA LYS A 131 0.36 2.95 -5.56
C LYS A 131 -0.05 1.65 -6.24
N ASN A 132 0.89 0.97 -6.89
CA ASN A 132 0.58 -0.20 -7.72
C ASN A 132 1.09 -1.47 -7.04
N PRO A 133 0.37 -2.61 -7.20
CA PRO A 133 0.90 -3.89 -6.78
C PRO A 133 2.14 -4.20 -7.61
N MET A 134 3.24 -4.52 -6.93
CA MET A 134 4.52 -4.89 -7.58
C MET A 134 4.81 -6.38 -7.48
N TRP A 135 4.17 -7.05 -6.52
CA TRP A 135 4.35 -8.47 -6.28
C TRP A 135 3.00 -9.14 -6.08
N THR A 136 2.95 -10.42 -6.42
CA THR A 136 1.85 -11.32 -6.10
C THR A 136 2.39 -12.39 -5.18
N CYS A 137 1.68 -12.66 -4.09
CA CYS A 137 2.09 -13.70 -3.16
C CYS A 137 2.21 -15.05 -3.87
N THR A 138 3.28 -15.79 -3.61
CA THR A 138 3.51 -17.13 -4.18
C THR A 138 3.08 -18.25 -3.25
N PHE A 139 2.56 -17.93 -2.06
CA PHE A 139 2.07 -18.93 -1.12
C PHE A 139 0.79 -19.58 -1.67
N ASP A 140 0.64 -20.89 -1.47
CA ASP A 140 -0.49 -21.64 -2.00
C ASP A 140 -1.81 -21.02 -1.55
N ASP A 141 -2.78 -20.94 -2.47
CA ASP A 141 -4.11 -20.35 -2.27
C ASP A 141 -4.15 -18.83 -1.99
N CYS A 142 -3.02 -18.13 -2.04
CA CYS A 142 -2.97 -16.69 -1.82
C CYS A 142 -2.91 -15.90 -3.13
N THR A 143 -4.00 -15.22 -3.50
CA THR A 143 -4.06 -14.34 -4.67
C THR A 143 -3.71 -12.87 -4.34
N HIS A 144 -3.22 -12.61 -3.13
CA HIS A 144 -3.02 -11.23 -2.68
C HIS A 144 -1.79 -10.58 -3.35
N SER A 145 -2.00 -9.37 -3.86
CA SER A 145 -0.93 -8.53 -4.42
C SER A 145 -0.84 -7.22 -3.62
N PRO A 146 0.00 -7.16 -2.57
CA PRO A 146 0.06 -5.99 -1.70
C PRO A 146 0.50 -4.76 -2.49
N LYS A 147 -0.31 -3.69 -2.42
CA LYS A 147 0.04 -2.38 -2.99
C LYS A 147 0.93 -1.62 -1.99
N GLY A 148 1.88 -0.83 -2.49
CA GLY A 148 2.56 0.17 -1.66
C GLY A 148 3.95 -0.22 -1.13
N ARG A 149 4.26 0.26 0.07
CA ARG A 149 5.61 0.17 0.68
C ARG A 149 5.92 -1.28 1.11
N ASP A 150 7.21 -1.57 1.30
CA ASP A 150 7.72 -2.87 1.81
C ASP A 150 7.01 -3.33 3.11
N MET A 151 6.56 -2.38 3.93
CA MET A 151 5.78 -2.66 5.14
C MET A 151 4.49 -3.45 4.85
N ASN A 152 3.80 -3.18 3.74
CA ASN A 152 2.57 -3.89 3.38
C ASN A 152 2.89 -5.33 2.95
N VAL A 153 4.04 -5.54 2.31
CA VAL A 153 4.54 -6.89 1.99
C VAL A 153 4.83 -7.65 3.27
N GLN A 154 5.53 -7.05 4.23
CA GLN A 154 5.82 -7.65 5.53
C GLN A 154 4.55 -7.97 6.33
N LEU A 155 3.58 -7.06 6.36
CA LEU A 155 2.28 -7.27 7.03
C LEU A 155 1.51 -8.44 6.38
N HIS A 156 1.49 -8.50 5.06
CA HIS A 156 0.88 -9.62 4.36
C HIS A 156 1.63 -10.93 4.60
N THR A 157 2.96 -10.94 4.55
CA THR A 157 3.77 -12.13 4.84
C THR A 157 3.38 -12.73 6.19
N ALA A 158 3.21 -11.92 7.24
CA ALA A 158 2.82 -12.40 8.56
C ALA A 158 1.49 -13.17 8.58
N THR A 159 0.57 -12.98 7.62
CA THR A 159 -0.69 -13.73 7.58
C THR A 159 -0.50 -15.21 7.24
N HIS A 160 0.63 -15.58 6.64
CA HIS A 160 0.96 -16.97 6.29
C HIS A 160 1.72 -17.71 7.40
N PHE A 161 2.22 -16.97 8.40
CA PHE A 161 3.12 -17.52 9.42
C PHE A 161 2.56 -17.26 10.82
N SER A 162 1.91 -18.28 11.39
CA SER A 162 1.29 -18.20 12.73
C SER A 162 2.27 -17.80 13.86
N GLN A 163 3.57 -18.07 13.68
CA GLN A 163 4.62 -17.67 14.61
C GLN A 163 4.91 -16.16 14.61
N ILE A 164 4.47 -15.43 13.57
CA ILE A 164 4.69 -13.99 13.44
C ILE A 164 3.47 -13.27 13.99
N ASN A 165 3.56 -12.91 15.26
CA ASN A 165 2.47 -12.29 15.99
C ASN A 165 2.99 -11.21 16.95
N CYS A 166 2.07 -10.50 17.58
CA CYS A 166 2.29 -9.44 18.55
C CYS A 166 1.68 -9.88 19.89
N PRO A 167 2.46 -10.49 20.80
CA PRO A 167 1.96 -10.80 22.14
C PRO A 167 1.64 -9.50 22.90
N CYS A 168 0.54 -9.50 23.67
CA CYS A 168 0.18 -8.34 24.48
C CYS A 168 1.27 -8.02 25.51
N SER A 169 1.63 -6.73 25.64
CA SER A 169 2.68 -6.28 26.57
C SER A 169 2.19 -5.97 27.99
N VAL A 170 0.88 -6.06 28.24
CA VAL A 170 0.25 -5.76 29.54
C VAL A 170 0.31 -7.00 30.44
N LEU A 171 0.73 -6.81 31.70
CA LEU A 171 0.88 -7.91 32.66
C LEU A 171 -0.46 -8.62 32.90
N GLY A 172 -0.49 -9.94 32.74
CA GLY A 172 -1.68 -10.77 32.92
C GLY A 172 -2.61 -10.86 31.69
N CYS A 173 -2.23 -10.27 30.56
CA CYS A 173 -2.92 -10.51 29.29
C CYS A 173 -2.14 -11.54 28.46
N GLU A 174 -2.80 -12.64 28.12
CA GLU A 174 -2.23 -13.73 27.31
C GLU A 174 -2.63 -13.65 25.84
N ASP A 175 -3.36 -12.60 25.45
CA ASP A 175 -3.79 -12.43 24.07
C ASP A 175 -2.58 -12.26 23.13
N VAL A 176 -2.64 -12.94 21.99
CA VAL A 176 -1.63 -12.90 20.92
C VAL A 176 -2.31 -12.40 19.65
N LEU A 177 -1.83 -11.29 19.10
CA LEU A 177 -2.48 -10.59 18.01
C LEU A 177 -1.72 -10.80 16.70
N SER A 178 -2.42 -10.93 15.59
CA SER A 178 -1.79 -11.27 14.29
C SER A 178 -0.97 -10.14 13.67
N ALA A 179 -1.17 -8.88 14.07
CA ALA A 179 -0.46 -7.74 13.51
C ALA A 179 -0.43 -6.53 14.46
N PRO A 180 0.46 -5.53 14.20
CA PRO A 180 0.55 -4.32 15.01
C PRO A 180 -0.74 -3.50 15.10
N SER A 181 -1.57 -3.46 14.05
CA SER A 181 -2.82 -2.70 14.07
C SER A 181 -3.86 -3.32 15.02
N PRO A 182 -4.21 -4.62 14.91
CA PRO A 182 -5.02 -5.31 15.92
C PRO A 182 -4.43 -5.20 17.34
N PHE A 183 -3.10 -5.24 17.49
CA PHE A 183 -2.45 -5.06 18.79
C PHE A 183 -2.73 -3.68 19.41
N ARG A 184 -2.61 -2.59 18.63
CA ARG A 184 -2.96 -1.23 19.09
C ARG A 184 -4.44 -1.14 19.48
N THR A 185 -5.34 -1.66 18.65
CA THR A 185 -6.79 -1.66 18.95
C THR A 185 -7.12 -2.47 20.21
N HIS A 186 -6.46 -3.61 20.39
CA HIS A 186 -6.62 -4.45 21.59
C HIS A 186 -6.21 -3.69 22.87
N LEU A 187 -5.08 -2.97 22.85
CA LEU A 187 -4.63 -2.15 23.99
C LEU A 187 -5.65 -1.07 24.37
N ILE A 188 -6.24 -0.40 23.38
CA ILE A 188 -7.29 0.61 23.60
C ILE A 188 -8.56 -0.04 24.16
N ASN A 189 -9.03 -1.12 23.54
CA ASN A 189 -10.35 -1.68 23.86
C ASN A 189 -10.36 -2.45 25.17
N ARG A 190 -9.35 -3.31 25.38
CA ARG A 190 -9.29 -4.24 26.51
C ARG A 190 -8.55 -3.67 27.72
N HIS A 191 -7.54 -2.83 27.50
CA HIS A 191 -6.73 -2.27 28.59
C HIS A 191 -6.99 -0.78 28.84
N LYS A 192 -7.82 -0.12 28.03
CA LYS A 192 -8.06 1.34 28.09
C LYS A 192 -6.75 2.13 28.08
N LEU A 193 -5.74 1.60 27.38
CA LEU A 193 -4.38 2.13 27.35
C LEU A 193 -4.00 2.48 25.91
N PRO A 194 -4.37 3.66 25.41
CA PRO A 194 -3.88 4.14 24.12
C PRO A 194 -2.35 4.34 24.20
N VAL A 195 -1.67 4.23 23.05
CA VAL A 195 -0.18 4.28 22.98
C VAL A 195 0.36 5.62 23.48
N GLU A 196 -0.44 6.67 23.33
CA GLU A 196 -0.19 8.04 23.73
C GLU A 196 -0.17 8.20 25.26
N ASP A 197 -0.90 7.36 25.99
CA ASP A 197 -1.00 7.37 27.45
C ASP A 197 0.00 6.40 28.12
N MET A 198 0.71 5.58 27.34
CA MET A 198 1.71 4.65 27.86
C MET A 198 2.87 5.37 28.52
N ASN A 199 3.29 4.88 29.68
CA ASN A 199 4.55 5.35 30.26
C ASN A 199 5.75 4.90 29.42
N SER A 200 6.93 5.44 29.70
CA SER A 200 8.16 5.16 28.93
C SER A 200 8.48 3.66 28.84
N ALA A 201 8.26 2.90 29.92
CA ALA A 201 8.56 1.47 29.95
C ALA A 201 7.55 0.63 29.15
N GLU A 202 6.25 0.96 29.23
CA GLU A 202 5.19 0.34 28.44
C GLU A 202 5.36 0.61 26.95
N ASN A 203 5.60 1.86 26.58
CA ASN A 203 5.84 2.26 25.19
C ASN A 203 7.09 1.58 24.63
N ALA A 204 8.16 1.43 25.44
CA ALA A 204 9.35 0.68 25.03
C ALA A 204 9.04 -0.81 24.77
N LYS A 205 8.20 -1.45 25.59
CA LYS A 205 7.75 -2.83 25.36
C LYS A 205 6.91 -2.94 24.09
N TYR A 206 5.92 -2.05 23.91
CA TYR A 206 5.12 -1.98 22.69
C TYR A 206 5.99 -1.84 21.44
N LYS A 207 6.91 -0.87 21.43
CA LYS A 207 7.86 -0.64 20.34
C LYS A 207 8.74 -1.86 20.06
N LYS A 208 9.16 -2.57 21.10
CA LYS A 208 9.94 -3.80 20.96
C LYS A 208 9.12 -4.88 20.27
N VAL A 209 7.88 -5.13 20.70
CA VAL A 209 6.98 -6.13 20.09
C VAL A 209 6.75 -5.81 18.61
N VAL A 210 6.40 -4.57 18.27
CA VAL A 210 6.19 -4.15 16.88
C VAL A 210 7.47 -4.31 16.05
N LYS A 211 8.64 -3.96 16.62
CA LYS A 211 9.93 -4.14 15.93
C LYS A 211 10.25 -5.61 15.68
N ASP A 212 10.07 -6.45 16.70
CA ASP A 212 10.35 -7.89 16.62
C ASP A 212 9.44 -8.55 15.58
N PHE A 213 8.16 -8.15 15.51
CA PHE A 213 7.22 -8.56 14.45
C PHE A 213 7.78 -8.30 13.04
N PHE A 214 8.22 -7.07 12.76
CA PHE A 214 8.75 -6.74 11.43
C PHE A 214 10.09 -7.41 11.12
N ILE A 215 10.92 -7.68 12.13
CA ILE A 215 12.15 -8.46 11.95
C ILE A 215 11.83 -9.90 11.55
N MET A 216 10.88 -10.53 12.24
CA MET A 216 10.44 -11.89 11.91
C MET A 216 9.78 -11.95 10.53
N ALA A 217 8.93 -10.99 10.20
CA ALA A 217 8.33 -10.87 8.87
C ALA A 217 9.40 -10.74 7.79
N ASP A 218 10.36 -9.82 7.92
CA ASP A 218 11.43 -9.61 6.94
C ASP A 218 12.27 -10.87 6.68
N ALA A 219 12.44 -11.72 7.69
CA ALA A 219 13.20 -12.96 7.58
C ALA A 219 12.54 -13.98 6.65
N VAL A 220 11.20 -14.01 6.59
CA VAL A 220 10.43 -14.98 5.80
C VAL A 220 9.71 -14.36 4.60
N VAL A 221 9.83 -13.04 4.37
CA VAL A 221 9.23 -12.36 3.20
C VAL A 221 9.59 -13.04 1.88
N TYR A 222 10.78 -13.62 1.76
CA TYR A 222 11.24 -14.29 0.53
C TYR A 222 10.51 -15.60 0.23
N GLU A 223 9.86 -16.20 1.23
CA GLU A 223 9.04 -17.41 1.05
C GLU A 223 7.71 -17.05 0.36
N CYS A 224 7.17 -15.86 0.64
CA CYS A 224 5.95 -15.34 0.01
C CYS A 224 6.21 -14.51 -1.24
N PHE A 225 7.37 -13.84 -1.31
CA PHE A 225 7.71 -12.86 -2.34
C PHE A 225 9.15 -13.04 -2.83
N PRO A 226 9.48 -14.21 -3.42
CA PRO A 226 10.73 -14.38 -4.13
C PRO A 226 10.76 -13.46 -5.38
N PRO A 227 11.88 -13.26 -6.06
CA PRO A 227 11.94 -12.43 -7.27
C PRO A 227 10.96 -12.85 -8.37
N GLU A 228 10.63 -14.13 -8.44
CA GLU A 228 9.61 -14.71 -9.30
C GLU A 228 8.22 -14.15 -9.00
N ALA A 229 7.97 -13.72 -7.76
CA ALA A 229 6.73 -13.06 -7.36
C ALA A 229 6.58 -11.64 -7.94
N PHE A 230 7.66 -11.06 -8.45
CA PHE A 230 7.64 -9.72 -9.03
C PHE A 230 6.84 -9.74 -10.34
N ILE A 231 5.72 -9.03 -10.35
CA ILE A 231 4.84 -8.88 -11.51
C ILE A 231 5.10 -7.58 -12.28
N GLY A 232 6.14 -6.82 -11.88
CA GLY A 232 6.52 -5.54 -12.47
C GLY A 232 5.67 -4.37 -11.98
N PHE A 233 5.85 -3.24 -12.64
CA PHE A 233 4.93 -2.12 -12.48
C PHE A 233 3.79 -2.34 -13.46
N ASP A 234 2.61 -2.68 -12.95
CA ASP A 234 1.43 -2.64 -13.81
C ASP A 234 1.18 -1.19 -14.20
N ASN A 235 1.68 -0.81 -15.38
CA ASN A 235 1.45 0.49 -15.99
C ASN A 235 0.02 0.59 -16.53
N LYS A 236 -0.73 -0.53 -16.65
CA LYS A 236 -2.12 -0.52 -17.11
C LYS A 236 -3.06 0.06 -16.05
N GLU A 237 -2.69 -0.04 -14.77
CA GLU A 237 -3.40 0.64 -13.66
C GLU A 237 -2.97 2.10 -13.45
N ARG A 238 -2.05 2.67 -14.24
CA ARG A 238 -2.00 4.15 -14.30
C ARG A 238 -3.36 4.56 -14.81
N ALA A 239 -4.19 5.12 -13.93
CA ALA A 239 -5.57 5.52 -14.21
C ALA A 239 -5.63 5.95 -15.68
N LYS A 240 -6.23 5.11 -16.54
CA LYS A 240 -6.39 5.40 -17.98
C LYS A 240 -6.75 6.86 -18.00
N LYS A 241 -5.94 7.73 -18.61
CA LYS A 241 -6.17 9.18 -18.59
C LYS A 241 -7.60 9.37 -19.04
N VAL A 242 -8.50 9.56 -18.07
CA VAL A 242 -9.92 9.56 -18.37
C VAL A 242 -10.06 10.81 -19.20
N ASN A 243 -10.69 10.69 -20.38
CA ASN A 243 -10.81 11.81 -21.31
C ASN A 243 -11.25 13.06 -20.51
N PRO A 244 -10.43 14.13 -20.44
CA PRO A 244 -10.72 15.26 -19.56
C PRO A 244 -12.03 15.96 -19.96
N VAL A 245 -12.51 15.72 -21.17
CA VAL A 245 -13.75 16.29 -21.69
C VAL A 245 -14.97 15.61 -21.07
N CYS A 246 -15.81 16.40 -20.41
CA CYS A 246 -17.13 15.99 -19.98
C CYS A 246 -17.97 15.64 -21.20
N SER A 247 -18.59 14.47 -21.18
CA SER A 247 -19.30 13.94 -22.34
C SER A 247 -20.72 14.50 -22.50
N GLU A 248 -21.21 15.32 -21.56
CA GLU A 248 -22.53 15.96 -21.64
C GLU A 248 -22.42 17.41 -22.15
N CYS A 249 -21.51 18.21 -21.61
CA CYS A 249 -21.34 19.60 -22.02
C CYS A 249 -20.09 19.87 -22.88
N GLY A 250 -19.16 18.91 -23.01
CA GLY A 250 -17.91 19.10 -23.75
C GLY A 250 -16.84 19.93 -23.02
N GLU A 251 -17.05 20.28 -21.75
CA GLU A 251 -16.05 21.04 -20.97
C GLU A 251 -14.85 20.18 -20.60
N ALA A 252 -13.63 20.67 -20.86
CA ALA A 252 -12.40 19.98 -20.52
C ALA A 252 -11.99 20.27 -19.07
N ILE A 253 -12.01 19.23 -18.24
CA ILE A 253 -11.66 19.28 -16.82
C ILE A 253 -10.54 18.28 -16.57
N ASP A 254 -9.33 18.80 -16.40
CA ASP A 254 -8.11 17.98 -16.23
C ASP A 254 -8.01 17.34 -14.84
N ASP A 255 -8.68 17.91 -13.84
CA ASP A 255 -8.70 17.40 -12.47
C ASP A 255 -9.86 16.40 -12.27
N GLN A 256 -9.51 15.19 -11.81
CA GLN A 256 -10.50 14.12 -11.65
C GLN A 256 -11.56 14.46 -10.60
N GLU A 257 -11.21 15.15 -9.51
CA GLU A 257 -12.14 15.52 -8.45
C GLU A 257 -13.08 16.63 -8.90
N VAL A 258 -12.55 17.67 -9.54
CA VAL A 258 -13.37 18.74 -10.15
C VAL A 258 -14.34 18.17 -11.17
N ARG A 259 -13.88 17.23 -12.01
CA ARG A 259 -14.75 16.59 -13.00
C ARG A 259 -15.87 15.80 -12.35
N ARG A 260 -15.61 15.13 -11.22
CA ARG A 260 -16.64 14.38 -10.48
C ARG A 260 -17.71 15.30 -9.92
N THR A 261 -17.33 16.47 -9.42
CA THR A 261 -18.28 17.50 -8.98
C THR A 261 -19.07 18.05 -10.16
N HIS A 262 -18.40 18.37 -11.26
CA HIS A 262 -19.05 18.82 -12.48
C HIS A 262 -20.07 17.83 -13.06
N VAL A 263 -19.75 16.52 -13.07
CA VAL A 263 -20.72 15.49 -13.49
C VAL A 263 -21.90 15.42 -12.51
N ALA A 264 -21.67 15.63 -11.22
CA ALA A 264 -22.76 15.66 -10.25
C ALA A 264 -23.69 16.87 -10.45
N ASP A 265 -23.17 18.00 -10.95
CA ASP A 265 -23.98 19.18 -11.30
C ASP A 265 -24.94 18.88 -12.45
N HIS A 266 -24.52 18.10 -13.46
CA HIS A 266 -25.42 17.66 -14.54
C HIS A 266 -26.52 16.71 -14.07
N LEU A 267 -26.26 15.96 -13.01
CA LEU A 267 -27.21 15.01 -12.44
C LEU A 267 -28.15 15.64 -11.41
N ASP A 268 -28.00 16.95 -11.14
CA ASP A 268 -28.77 17.68 -10.14
C ASP A 268 -28.77 16.96 -8.77
N LEU A 269 -27.61 16.37 -8.41
CA LEU A 269 -27.45 15.59 -7.18
C LEU A 269 -27.33 16.51 -5.96
N GLU A 270 -28.44 17.13 -5.59
CA GLU A 270 -28.57 17.95 -4.40
C GLU A 270 -29.22 17.20 -3.24
N TYR A 271 -28.56 17.18 -2.09
CA TYR A 271 -29.09 16.58 -0.86
C TYR A 271 -29.46 17.69 0.12
N LYS A 272 -30.45 17.43 0.99
CA LYS A 272 -30.81 18.36 2.07
C LYS A 272 -29.80 18.27 3.22
N CYS A 273 -29.63 19.38 3.93
CA CYS A 273 -28.86 19.43 5.16
C CYS A 273 -29.41 18.44 6.21
N VAL A 274 -28.51 17.82 6.99
CA VAL A 274 -28.87 16.84 8.04
C VAL A 274 -29.50 17.48 9.30
N PHE A 275 -29.41 18.80 9.44
CA PHE A 275 -30.01 19.55 10.54
C PHE A 275 -31.48 19.85 10.26
N GLU A 276 -32.35 19.50 11.22
CA GLU A 276 -33.78 19.74 11.10
C GLU A 276 -34.11 21.23 10.97
N GLY A 277 -34.95 21.57 9.99
CA GLY A 277 -35.32 22.96 9.69
C GLY A 277 -34.30 23.73 8.83
N CYS A 278 -33.21 23.09 8.38
CA CYS A 278 -32.29 23.70 7.42
C CYS A 278 -32.65 23.32 5.99
N ASP A 279 -33.12 24.28 5.20
CA ASP A 279 -33.50 24.08 3.80
C ASP A 279 -32.32 24.13 2.81
N TYR A 280 -31.09 24.25 3.31
CA TYR A 280 -29.90 24.26 2.47
C TYR A 280 -29.74 22.92 1.74
N LYS A 281 -29.50 22.99 0.43
CA LYS A 281 -29.22 21.84 -0.41
C LYS A 281 -27.87 21.98 -1.09
N SER A 282 -27.11 20.90 -1.15
CA SER A 282 -25.82 20.87 -1.84
C SER A 282 -25.29 19.45 -1.99
N SER A 283 -24.17 19.31 -2.73
CA SER A 283 -23.34 18.09 -2.74
C SER A 283 -22.63 17.85 -1.38
N PRO A 284 -22.23 16.61 -1.08
CA PRO A 284 -21.60 16.26 0.20
C PRO A 284 -20.31 17.02 0.50
N ALA A 285 -19.55 17.43 -0.52
CA ALA A 285 -18.29 18.15 -0.36
C ALA A 285 -18.48 19.53 0.30
N ASN A 286 -19.62 20.18 0.05
CA ASN A 286 -19.90 21.52 0.57
C ASN A 286 -20.55 21.49 1.96
N PHE A 287 -21.05 20.33 2.41
CA PHE A 287 -21.69 20.24 3.71
C PHE A 287 -20.74 20.51 4.87
N ALA A 288 -19.46 20.14 4.76
CA ALA A 288 -18.49 20.44 5.81
C ALA A 288 -18.38 21.96 6.07
N THR A 289 -18.31 22.77 5.00
CA THR A 289 -18.29 24.23 5.11
C THR A 289 -19.63 24.77 5.58
N HIS A 290 -20.75 24.23 5.08
CA HIS A 290 -22.08 24.64 5.51
C HIS A 290 -22.32 24.39 7.00
N PHE A 291 -21.97 23.20 7.51
CA PHE A 291 -22.07 22.85 8.93
C PHE A 291 -21.27 23.82 9.79
N TYR A 292 -20.06 24.17 9.35
CA TYR A 292 -19.23 25.12 10.07
C TYR A 292 -19.81 26.54 10.07
N CYS A 293 -20.27 27.04 8.93
CA CYS A 293 -20.71 28.42 8.81
C CYS A 293 -22.12 28.68 9.37
N ILE A 294 -23.06 27.75 9.18
CA ILE A 294 -24.48 27.94 9.51
C ILE A 294 -24.83 27.30 10.85
N HIS A 295 -24.27 26.14 11.15
CA HIS A 295 -24.56 25.38 12.37
C HIS A 295 -23.45 25.47 13.41
N ASN A 296 -22.35 26.18 13.12
CA ASN A 296 -21.17 26.29 13.98
C ASN A 296 -20.69 24.93 14.52
N THR A 297 -20.74 23.90 13.66
CA THR A 297 -20.41 22.52 14.01
C THR A 297 -19.49 21.91 12.95
N THR A 298 -18.77 20.86 13.33
CA THR A 298 -17.91 20.10 12.41
C THR A 298 -18.49 18.69 12.23
N VAL A 299 -18.09 18.00 11.15
CA VAL A 299 -18.53 16.62 10.88
C VAL A 299 -18.30 15.69 12.08
N ARG A 300 -17.20 15.89 12.83
CA ARG A 300 -16.88 15.08 14.02
C ARG A 300 -17.76 15.36 15.23
N MET A 301 -18.53 16.45 15.20
CA MET A 301 -19.42 16.89 16.28
C MET A 301 -20.90 16.68 15.93
N LEU A 302 -21.19 15.96 14.84
CA LEU A 302 -22.56 15.56 14.51
C LEU A 302 -23.05 14.56 15.57
N SER A 303 -24.34 14.62 15.89
CA SER A 303 -25.00 13.55 16.65
C SER A 303 -25.02 12.25 15.85
N GLU A 304 -25.20 11.11 16.51
CA GLU A 304 -25.22 9.78 15.85
C GLU A 304 -26.25 9.71 14.70
N ASP A 305 -27.43 10.30 14.88
CA ASP A 305 -28.47 10.36 13.84
C ASP A 305 -28.07 11.25 12.65
N GLN A 306 -27.39 12.37 12.91
CA GLN A 306 -26.93 13.29 11.87
C GLN A 306 -25.74 12.71 11.09
N ASP A 307 -24.81 12.06 11.79
CA ASP A 307 -23.66 11.42 11.20
C ASP A 307 -24.10 10.27 10.29
N LYS A 308 -25.05 9.45 10.75
CA LYS A 308 -25.66 8.39 9.93
C LYS A 308 -26.34 8.94 8.67
N LYS A 309 -27.15 10.00 8.79
CA LYS A 309 -27.77 10.67 7.61
C LYS A 309 -26.71 11.20 6.65
N TYR A 310 -25.63 11.79 7.17
CA TYR A 310 -24.55 12.33 6.35
C TYR A 310 -23.78 11.22 5.61
N ASP A 311 -23.54 10.09 6.27
CA ASP A 311 -22.91 8.92 5.65
C ASP A 311 -23.81 8.24 4.61
N ASP A 312 -25.11 8.19 4.83
CA ASP A 312 -26.08 7.71 3.84
C ASP A 312 -26.07 8.62 2.59
N ILE A 313 -26.06 9.94 2.76
CA ILE A 313 -25.91 10.91 1.67
C ILE A 313 -24.60 10.69 0.88
N LYS A 314 -23.46 10.53 1.58
CA LYS A 314 -22.17 10.25 0.92
C LYS A 314 -22.21 8.94 0.11
N ARG A 315 -22.85 7.92 0.66
CA ARG A 315 -22.98 6.60 0.02
C ARG A 315 -23.84 6.70 -1.23
N GLU A 316 -25.00 7.36 -1.14
CA GLU A 316 -25.89 7.57 -2.28
C GLU A 316 -25.23 8.39 -3.38
N TYR A 317 -24.56 9.49 -3.02
CA TYR A 317 -23.78 10.31 -3.95
C TYR A 317 -22.68 9.50 -4.66
N SER A 318 -21.99 8.63 -3.94
CA SER A 318 -20.94 7.76 -4.51
C SER A 318 -21.53 6.69 -5.44
N CYS A 319 -22.66 6.10 -5.09
CA CYS A 319 -23.37 5.12 -5.93
C CYS A 319 -23.94 5.75 -7.20
N ALA A 320 -24.57 6.92 -7.10
CA ALA A 320 -25.10 7.66 -8.25
C ALA A 320 -23.98 7.98 -9.27
N ARG A 321 -22.80 8.36 -8.77
CA ARG A 321 -21.62 8.63 -9.60
C ARG A 321 -21.13 7.42 -10.41
N VAL A 322 -21.10 6.22 -9.83
CA VAL A 322 -20.64 5.01 -10.54
C VAL A 322 -21.60 4.60 -11.66
N LYS A 323 -22.91 4.80 -11.47
CA LYS A 323 -23.92 4.42 -12.47
C LYS A 323 -23.74 5.22 -13.78
N VAL A 324 -23.45 6.50 -13.69
CA VAL A 324 -23.30 7.40 -14.86
C VAL A 324 -22.06 7.10 -15.68
N ASP A 325 -20.96 6.77 -15.02
CA ASP A 325 -19.78 6.27 -15.71
C ASP A 325 -20.16 4.96 -16.46
N SER A 326 -20.81 3.99 -15.79
CA SER A 326 -21.11 2.69 -16.41
C SER A 326 -22.10 2.71 -17.59
N SER A 327 -23.08 3.60 -17.59
CA SER A 327 -24.12 3.62 -18.64
C SER A 327 -23.62 4.23 -19.95
N LYS A 328 -22.61 5.10 -19.90
CA LYS A 328 -22.12 5.82 -21.09
C LYS A 328 -21.02 5.08 -21.86
N TRP A 329 -20.32 4.14 -21.20
CA TRP A 329 -19.32 3.29 -21.86
C TRP A 329 -19.90 2.05 -22.56
N LYS A 330 -21.19 1.73 -22.38
CA LYS A 330 -21.83 0.60 -23.07
C LYS A 330 -22.14 0.84 -24.56
N ASN A 331 -21.90 2.04 -25.08
CA ASN A 331 -22.20 2.41 -26.47
C ASN A 331 -20.96 2.69 -27.32
N LEU A 332 -19.76 2.24 -26.89
CA LEU A 332 -18.55 2.27 -27.71
C LEU A 332 -18.26 0.85 -28.20
N ASP A 333 -18.89 0.53 -29.33
CA ASP A 333 -18.62 -0.50 -30.34
C ASP A 333 -18.06 -1.86 -29.88
N ASP A 334 -18.96 -2.85 -29.88
CA ASP A 334 -18.72 -4.30 -29.85
C ASP A 334 -18.05 -4.84 -31.15
N GLU A 335 -17.50 -3.99 -32.04
CA GLU A 335 -16.98 -4.43 -33.35
C GLU A 335 -15.47 -4.78 -33.39
N ASP A 336 -14.72 -4.73 -32.29
CA ASP A 336 -13.28 -5.06 -32.25
C ASP A 336 -12.83 -5.93 -31.05
N VAL A 337 -13.73 -6.71 -30.42
CA VAL A 337 -13.40 -7.55 -29.24
C VAL A 337 -13.63 -9.04 -29.49
N ASP A 338 -13.08 -9.58 -30.57
CA ASP A 338 -13.06 -11.04 -30.81
C ASP A 338 -11.76 -11.74 -30.33
N ASP A 339 -10.79 -11.02 -29.73
CA ASP A 339 -9.48 -11.60 -29.38
C ASP A 339 -9.09 -11.51 -27.88
N ILE A 340 -10.02 -11.22 -26.96
CA ILE A 340 -9.73 -11.22 -25.51
C ILE A 340 -10.51 -12.33 -24.80
N VAL A 341 -9.89 -13.52 -24.83
CA VAL A 341 -9.92 -14.61 -23.84
C VAL A 341 -11.16 -14.69 -22.95
N SER A 342 -12.03 -15.64 -23.29
CA SER A 342 -13.04 -16.22 -22.41
C SER A 342 -12.42 -16.64 -21.07
N ILE A 343 -12.68 -15.85 -20.03
CA ILE A 343 -12.51 -16.30 -18.64
C ILE A 343 -13.86 -16.83 -18.19
N ASP A 344 -13.89 -18.15 -18.07
CA ASP A 344 -15.03 -18.93 -17.61
C ASP A 344 -15.30 -18.62 -16.12
N LEU A 345 -16.47 -18.03 -15.83
CA LEU A 345 -16.92 -17.69 -14.47
C LEU A 345 -18.05 -18.62 -13.98
N SER A 346 -18.19 -19.83 -14.52
CA SER A 346 -19.06 -20.85 -13.93
C SER A 346 -18.35 -21.56 -12.76
N GLY A 347 -18.34 -20.91 -11.59
CA GLY A 347 -17.69 -21.45 -10.39
C GLY A 347 -18.24 -20.90 -9.08
N ALA A 348 -19.53 -20.58 -9.01
CA ALA A 348 -20.22 -20.29 -7.74
C ALA A 348 -21.14 -21.47 -7.40
N GLY A 349 -20.55 -22.48 -6.74
CA GLY A 349 -21.29 -23.58 -6.13
C GLY A 349 -22.13 -23.07 -4.97
N GLY A 350 -23.40 -23.47 -4.98
CA GLY A 350 -24.43 -23.09 -4.01
C GLY A 350 -24.12 -23.56 -2.60
N PHE A 351 -24.38 -22.67 -1.65
CA PHE A 351 -24.40 -22.95 -0.22
C PHE A 351 -25.80 -23.46 0.12
N ASP A 352 -25.95 -24.78 0.15
CA ASP A 352 -27.21 -25.47 0.46
C ASP A 352 -27.31 -25.64 1.98
N LEU A 353 -28.24 -24.91 2.61
CA LEU A 353 -28.57 -25.06 4.02
C LEU A 353 -29.48 -26.29 4.16
N ARG A 354 -28.90 -27.42 4.57
CA ARG A 354 -29.67 -28.53 5.13
C ARG A 354 -29.88 -28.32 6.62
N GLU A 355 -31.11 -27.98 6.95
CA GLU A 355 -31.73 -28.33 8.23
C GLU A 355 -31.94 -29.84 8.25
N ASP A 356 -31.28 -30.54 9.17
CA ASP A 356 -31.69 -31.88 9.59
C ASP A 356 -31.74 -31.85 11.13
N GLU A 357 -32.96 -31.73 11.64
CA GLU A 357 -33.36 -32.21 12.96
C GLU A 357 -33.19 -33.74 13.01
N LEU A 358 -32.73 -34.28 14.15
CA LEU A 358 -33.41 -35.34 14.91
C LEU A 358 -32.47 -35.96 15.97
N ASP A 359 -32.88 -35.74 17.23
CA ASP A 359 -33.01 -36.69 18.33
C ASP A 359 -32.06 -37.91 18.44
N SER A 360 -31.42 -38.06 19.60
CA SER A 360 -31.86 -38.99 20.66
C SER A 360 -30.73 -39.41 21.62
N ASP A 361 -30.97 -39.18 22.90
CA ASP A 361 -30.73 -39.99 24.10
C ASP A 361 -29.41 -40.72 24.42
N THR A 362 -29.25 -40.85 25.75
CA THR A 362 -28.42 -41.76 26.56
C THR A 362 -27.08 -41.17 27.03
N ASP A 363 -26.98 -40.70 28.28
CA ASP A 363 -26.91 -41.45 29.56
C ASP A 363 -25.62 -42.27 29.67
N GLU A 364 -24.56 -41.67 30.22
CA GLU A 364 -23.56 -42.43 30.98
C GLU A 364 -22.90 -41.57 32.07
N MET A 365 -23.35 -41.81 33.31
CA MET A 365 -22.65 -41.46 34.54
C MET A 365 -21.30 -42.21 34.67
N ARG A 366 -20.45 -41.69 35.58
CA ARG A 366 -19.29 -42.34 36.30
C ARG A 366 -17.93 -41.93 35.72
N ASN A 367 -16.88 -41.57 36.46
CA ASN A 367 -16.54 -41.62 37.88
C ASN A 367 -15.49 -40.52 38.18
N LEU A 368 -15.62 -39.83 39.32
CA LEU A 368 -14.52 -39.10 39.96
C LEU A 368 -13.82 -40.04 40.97
N PRO A 369 -12.49 -40.14 41.00
CA PRO A 369 -11.79 -40.79 42.10
C PRO A 369 -11.56 -39.83 43.28
N PRO A 370 -11.74 -40.28 44.54
CA PRO A 370 -11.42 -39.51 45.72
C PRO A 370 -9.99 -39.80 46.22
N GLY A 371 -9.24 -38.73 46.49
CA GLY A 371 -8.47 -38.54 47.73
C GLY A 371 -7.15 -39.28 47.99
N MET A 372 -6.31 -38.53 48.74
CA MET A 372 -5.28 -38.93 49.72
C MET A 372 -3.80 -38.93 49.27
N PRO A 373 -2.85 -38.74 50.20
CA PRO A 373 -2.96 -38.31 51.61
C PRO A 373 -2.51 -36.86 51.86
#